data_AF-A0A397CA43-F1
#
_entry.id   AF-A0A397CA43-F1
#
_cell.length_a   1.000
_cell.length_b   1.000
_cell.length_c   1.000
_cell.angle_alpha   90.00
_cell.angle_beta   90.00
_cell.angle_gamma   90.00
#
_symmetry.space_group_name_H-M   'P 1'
#
loop_
_entity.id
_entity.type
_entity.pdbx_description
1 polymer ?
#
loop_
_entity_poly.entity_id
_entity_poly.type
_entity_poly.pdbx_seq_one_letter_code
_entity_poly.pdbx_strand_id
1 'polypeptide(L)'
;MKVSATLALFATATARAAYPTYDIPAFDVQVGSEASSLVAALKSTGLVALKNIPDYSTTRTAYMQAAAECVTAPHENVIHKRLVDGTQRRTLSTHADLDLVPESLTNACPDYVAALKAFNGVIDKAGVAFARALDATSTSIQNHAVETVVTKGKNLEHLHAYASSAVSSPDSGANSSFFPRLVVMTPSLELSLERHTDNGLFILMSAPKFFDAASNQPVDNPDANAGLLVTLNGTDFRPVQKDDELVVMVGQAFNEWGDFGHRLPAVLHAMVMPRSATPVNRIFFGRMVLLPEDAVMANTNTTFHEYAASTKRFLLGQDVLHTSKTQFITFCDEPSADSAGNVTKAMCMRDCNVDASVAHMKKDFDRCLANKCNKTSEVANGGTTCWMVRGTVPPKTGTSAPTTTSKSAAATSLLSAAVACVVVLAGSVAV
;
A
#
# COMPACT_ATOMS: atom_id res chain seq x y z
N MET A 1 -5.03 -38.63 -58.50
CA MET A 1 -4.74 -38.36 -57.08
C MET A 1 -5.18 -36.93 -56.78
N LYS A 2 -6.23 -36.73 -55.95
CA LYS A 2 -6.67 -35.42 -55.49
C LYS A 2 -6.11 -35.22 -54.08
N VAL A 3 -5.23 -34.24 -53.91
CA VAL A 3 -4.72 -33.84 -52.58
C VAL A 3 -5.52 -32.61 -52.17
N SER A 4 -6.43 -32.79 -51.20
CA SER A 4 -7.12 -31.68 -50.54
C SER A 4 -6.15 -31.02 -49.57
N ALA A 5 -5.80 -29.77 -49.83
CA ALA A 5 -5.05 -28.94 -48.89
C ALA A 5 -6.02 -28.34 -47.87
N THR A 6 -6.03 -28.90 -46.66
CA THR A 6 -6.75 -28.33 -45.53
C THR A 6 -5.91 -27.20 -44.94
N LEU A 7 -6.26 -25.95 -45.25
CA LEU A 7 -5.64 -24.77 -44.66
C LEU A 7 -6.18 -24.62 -43.23
N ALA A 8 -5.35 -24.91 -42.22
CA ALA A 8 -5.69 -24.69 -40.83
C ALA A 8 -5.65 -23.18 -40.52
N LEU A 9 -6.81 -22.60 -40.21
CA LEU A 9 -6.88 -21.27 -39.61
C LEU A 9 -6.30 -21.34 -38.19
N PHE A 10 -5.14 -20.71 -37.97
CA PHE A 10 -4.66 -20.42 -36.63
C PHE A 10 -5.51 -19.30 -36.03
N ALA A 11 -6.43 -19.66 -35.14
CA ALA A 11 -7.07 -18.70 -34.26
C ALA A 11 -6.02 -18.18 -33.27
N THR A 12 -5.55 -16.96 -33.46
CA THR A 12 -4.75 -16.25 -32.46
C THR A 12 -5.65 -16.00 -31.25
N ALA A 13 -5.47 -16.80 -30.20
CA ALA A 13 -6.08 -16.53 -28.91
C ALA A 13 -5.48 -15.22 -28.37
N THR A 14 -6.21 -14.13 -28.50
CA THR A 14 -5.90 -12.89 -27.77
C THR A 14 -5.98 -13.21 -26.28
N ALA A 15 -4.84 -13.19 -25.59
CA ALA A 15 -4.80 -13.32 -24.14
C ALA A 15 -5.70 -12.23 -23.55
N ARG A 16 -6.83 -12.64 -22.96
CA ARG A 16 -7.76 -11.73 -22.29
C ARG A 16 -7.03 -11.13 -21.10
N ALA A 17 -7.00 -9.80 -20.99
CA ALA A 17 -6.50 -9.12 -19.80
C ALA A 17 -7.13 -9.74 -18.55
N ALA A 18 -6.30 -10.13 -17.58
CA ALA A 18 -6.75 -10.85 -16.38
C ALA A 18 -7.76 -10.05 -15.55
N TYR A 19 -7.72 -8.71 -15.66
CA TYR A 19 -8.60 -7.77 -14.98
C TYR A 19 -9.12 -6.69 -15.94
N PRO A 20 -10.43 -6.36 -15.93
CA PRO A 20 -10.95 -5.21 -16.67
C PRO A 20 -10.37 -3.89 -16.16
N THR A 21 -10.28 -2.88 -17.04
CA THR A 21 -9.87 -1.53 -16.64
C THR A 21 -11.03 -0.77 -16.00
N TYR A 22 -10.69 0.16 -15.10
CA TYR A 22 -11.60 1.15 -14.57
C TYR A 22 -11.01 2.54 -14.77
N ASP A 23 -11.68 3.37 -15.58
CA ASP A 23 -11.28 4.77 -15.74
C ASP A 23 -11.73 5.57 -14.51
N ILE A 24 -10.75 6.11 -13.78
CA ILE A 24 -11.02 6.86 -12.56
C ILE A 24 -11.69 8.20 -12.94
N PRO A 25 -12.86 8.55 -12.36
CA PRO A 25 -13.47 9.87 -12.58
C PRO A 25 -12.53 10.99 -12.11
N ALA A 26 -12.21 11.92 -13.02
CA ALA A 26 -11.23 12.98 -12.79
C ALA A 26 -11.86 14.37 -12.73
N PHE A 27 -11.58 15.10 -11.65
CA PHE A 27 -12.17 16.39 -11.32
C PHE A 27 -11.13 17.49 -11.19
N ASP A 28 -11.47 18.68 -11.64
CA ASP A 28 -10.67 19.89 -11.41
C ASP A 28 -11.12 20.54 -10.10
N VAL A 29 -10.34 20.33 -9.04
CA VAL A 29 -10.65 20.86 -7.70
C VAL A 29 -10.48 22.37 -7.58
N GLN A 30 -9.94 23.04 -8.60
CA GLN A 30 -9.95 24.51 -8.68
C GLN A 30 -11.30 25.04 -9.17
N VAL A 31 -12.13 24.18 -9.77
CA VAL A 31 -13.46 24.50 -10.28
C VAL A 31 -14.52 24.07 -9.26
N GLY A 32 -14.89 24.99 -8.36
CA GLY A 32 -15.80 24.69 -7.24
C GLY A 32 -17.15 24.06 -7.62
N SER A 33 -17.63 24.25 -8.85
CA SER A 33 -18.87 23.63 -9.34
C SER A 33 -18.80 22.11 -9.48
N GLU A 34 -17.61 21.51 -9.52
CA GLU A 34 -17.45 20.05 -9.62
C GLU A 34 -17.59 19.32 -8.27
N ALA A 35 -17.65 20.04 -7.15
CA ALA A 35 -17.63 19.46 -5.80
C ALA A 35 -18.72 18.40 -5.56
N SER A 36 -19.96 18.66 -5.97
CA SER A 36 -21.05 17.68 -5.79
C SER A 36 -20.86 16.40 -6.60
N SER A 37 -20.36 16.52 -7.84
CA SER A 37 -20.07 15.37 -8.71
C SER A 37 -18.87 14.56 -8.20
N LEU A 38 -17.84 15.25 -7.68
CA LEU A 38 -16.70 14.63 -7.02
C LEU A 38 -17.16 13.79 -5.82
N VAL A 39 -17.99 14.36 -4.94
CA VAL A 39 -18.54 13.66 -3.77
C VAL A 39 -19.41 12.48 -4.17
N ALA A 40 -20.21 12.61 -5.23
CA ALA A 40 -21.02 11.51 -5.75
C ALA A 40 -20.14 10.34 -6.26
N ALA A 41 -19.05 10.63 -6.97
CA ALA A 41 -18.11 9.62 -7.44
C ALA A 41 -17.40 8.90 -6.27
N LEU A 42 -16.98 9.66 -5.26
CA LEU A 42 -16.42 9.11 -4.02
C LEU A 42 -17.44 8.22 -3.28
N LYS A 43 -18.70 8.63 -3.16
CA LYS A 43 -19.75 7.80 -2.54
C LYS A 43 -19.96 6.48 -3.29
N SER A 44 -19.78 6.49 -4.61
CA SER A 44 -19.95 5.29 -5.43
C SER A 44 -18.81 4.29 -5.32
N THR A 45 -17.56 4.76 -5.20
CA THR A 45 -16.38 3.88 -5.37
C THR A 45 -15.24 4.13 -4.40
N GLY A 46 -15.25 5.25 -3.68
CA GLY A 46 -14.13 5.69 -2.83
C GLY A 46 -12.90 6.13 -3.62
N LEU A 47 -12.98 6.24 -4.96
CA LEU A 47 -11.84 6.49 -5.84
C LEU A 47 -12.14 7.61 -6.83
N VAL A 48 -11.32 8.65 -6.83
CA VAL A 48 -11.36 9.76 -7.80
C VAL A 48 -9.95 10.20 -8.18
N ALA A 49 -9.83 10.99 -9.23
CA ALA A 49 -8.60 11.64 -9.64
C ALA A 49 -8.77 13.16 -9.64
N LEU A 50 -7.70 13.88 -9.35
CA LEU A 50 -7.62 15.33 -9.39
C LEU A 50 -6.76 15.71 -10.60
N LYS A 51 -7.30 16.54 -11.50
CA LYS A 51 -6.63 16.96 -12.75
C LYS A 51 -6.36 18.47 -12.74
N ASN A 52 -5.63 18.94 -13.75
CA ASN A 52 -5.27 20.35 -13.93
C ASN A 52 -4.53 20.95 -12.72
N ILE A 53 -3.75 20.15 -12.01
CA ILE A 53 -2.97 20.60 -10.86
C ILE A 53 -1.73 21.35 -11.38
N PRO A 54 -1.54 22.63 -11.03
CA PRO A 54 -0.36 23.39 -11.47
C PRO A 54 0.95 22.71 -11.07
N ASP A 55 1.90 22.68 -12.01
CA ASP A 55 3.26 22.12 -11.84
C ASP A 55 3.35 20.63 -11.47
N TYR A 56 2.23 19.90 -11.42
CA TYR A 56 2.19 18.52 -10.97
C TYR A 56 3.04 17.57 -11.81
N SER A 57 2.85 17.56 -13.13
CA SER A 57 3.56 16.61 -14.00
C SER A 57 5.09 16.79 -13.94
N THR A 58 5.54 18.06 -13.93
CA THR A 58 6.96 18.41 -13.84
C THR A 58 7.55 18.02 -12.50
N THR A 59 6.91 18.41 -11.39
CA THR A 59 7.42 18.11 -10.03
C THR A 59 7.36 16.62 -9.71
N ARG A 60 6.29 15.92 -10.13
CA ARG A 60 6.18 14.46 -10.03
C ARG A 60 7.31 13.76 -10.78
N THR A 61 7.63 14.18 -12.00
CA THR A 61 8.68 13.55 -12.80
C THR A 61 10.04 13.69 -12.14
N ALA A 62 10.38 14.90 -11.67
CA ALA A 62 11.61 15.15 -10.93
C ALA A 62 11.68 14.33 -9.63
N TYR A 63 10.57 14.29 -8.87
CA TYR A 63 10.46 13.48 -7.66
C TYR A 63 10.68 11.99 -7.94
N MET A 64 10.00 11.41 -8.93
CA MET A 64 10.09 9.98 -9.24
C MET A 64 11.50 9.57 -9.65
N GLN A 65 12.20 10.41 -10.43
CA GLN A 65 13.59 10.18 -10.81
C GLN A 65 14.52 10.20 -9.58
N ALA A 66 14.49 11.27 -8.79
CA ALA A 66 15.33 11.40 -7.61
C ALA A 66 15.03 10.32 -6.56
N ALA A 67 13.78 9.89 -6.47
CA ALA A 67 13.35 8.81 -5.61
C ALA A 67 13.89 7.44 -6.05
N ALA A 68 13.88 7.15 -7.36
CA ALA A 68 14.46 5.93 -7.92
C ALA A 68 15.97 5.84 -7.65
N GLU A 69 16.67 6.96 -7.80
CA GLU A 69 18.11 7.06 -7.51
C GLU A 69 18.40 6.89 -6.02
N CYS A 70 17.69 7.61 -5.15
CA CYS A 70 17.93 7.54 -3.71
C CYS A 70 17.64 6.15 -3.14
N VAL A 71 16.49 5.55 -3.45
CA VAL A 71 16.09 4.26 -2.87
C VAL A 71 16.95 3.07 -3.34
N THR A 72 17.72 3.25 -4.42
CA THR A 72 18.68 2.24 -4.92
C THR A 72 20.09 2.49 -4.41
N ALA A 73 20.39 3.67 -3.85
CA ALA A 73 21.68 4.00 -3.28
C ALA A 73 21.93 3.30 -1.94
N PRO A 74 23.20 2.97 -1.61
CA PRO A 74 23.53 2.30 -0.36
C PRO A 74 23.50 3.27 0.83
N HIS A 75 22.43 3.26 1.61
CA HIS A 75 22.33 4.00 2.87
C HIS A 75 21.36 3.33 3.86
N GLU A 76 21.46 3.65 5.16
CA GLU A 76 20.68 2.99 6.23
C GLU A 76 19.19 3.39 6.28
N ASN A 77 18.79 4.49 5.63
CA ASN A 77 17.39 4.95 5.66
C ASN A 77 16.43 4.09 4.80
N VAL A 78 16.93 3.12 4.02
CA VAL A 78 16.08 2.22 3.23
C VAL A 78 15.65 1.02 4.06
N ILE A 79 14.35 0.76 4.11
CA ILE A 79 13.83 -0.47 4.70
C ILE A 79 13.57 -1.49 3.59
N HIS A 80 14.14 -2.70 3.73
CA HIS A 80 13.96 -3.79 2.78
C HIS A 80 12.95 -4.82 3.28
N LYS A 81 12.10 -5.31 2.38
CA LYS A 81 11.20 -6.44 2.62
C LYS A 81 11.07 -7.34 1.40
N ARG A 82 10.78 -8.61 1.65
CA ARG A 82 10.31 -9.58 0.65
C ARG A 82 8.79 -9.78 0.83
N LEU A 83 8.05 -9.71 -0.27
CA LEU A 83 6.60 -9.93 -0.30
C LEU A 83 6.28 -11.39 -0.69
N VAL A 84 5.00 -11.75 -0.62
CA VAL A 84 4.53 -13.15 -0.72
C VAL A 84 4.92 -13.82 -2.02
N ASP A 85 4.90 -13.08 -3.13
CA ASP A 85 5.25 -13.60 -4.44
C ASP A 85 6.75 -13.51 -4.75
N GLY A 86 7.55 -13.15 -3.74
CA GLY A 86 8.98 -12.91 -3.85
C GLY A 86 9.34 -11.50 -4.31
N THR A 87 8.37 -10.60 -4.56
CA THR A 87 8.67 -9.19 -4.88
C THR A 87 9.51 -8.56 -3.79
N GLN A 88 10.57 -7.87 -4.19
CA GLN A 88 11.40 -7.08 -3.28
C GLN A 88 10.78 -5.69 -3.15
N ARG A 89 10.58 -5.22 -1.92
CA ARG A 89 10.13 -3.86 -1.61
C ARG A 89 11.23 -3.13 -0.87
N ARG A 90 11.60 -1.96 -1.38
CA ARG A 90 12.40 -0.96 -0.68
C ARG A 90 11.49 0.20 -0.31
N THR A 91 11.60 0.69 0.91
CA THR A 91 10.75 1.77 1.42
C THR A 91 11.60 2.91 1.95
N LEU A 92 11.30 4.14 1.50
CA LEU A 92 11.61 5.35 2.24
C LEU A 92 10.30 5.84 2.84
N SER A 93 10.22 5.83 4.17
CA SER A 93 9.10 6.43 4.89
C SER A 93 9.55 7.78 5.41
N THR A 94 8.88 8.83 4.94
CA THR A 94 9.10 10.21 5.42
C THR A 94 7.80 10.76 5.97
N HIS A 95 7.90 11.84 6.72
CA HIS A 95 6.73 12.65 7.05
C HIS A 95 6.49 13.65 5.92
N ALA A 96 5.23 14.01 5.68
CA ALA A 96 4.94 15.13 4.78
C ALA A 96 5.50 16.45 5.32
N ASP A 97 5.57 16.56 6.65
CA ASP A 97 6.29 17.60 7.36
C ASP A 97 7.80 17.41 7.16
N LEU A 98 8.39 18.32 6.37
CA LEU A 98 9.78 18.26 5.97
C LEU A 98 10.75 18.50 7.13
N ASP A 99 10.30 19.16 8.19
CA ASP A 99 11.11 19.36 9.39
C ASP A 99 11.33 18.04 10.16
N LEU A 100 10.55 16.99 9.81
CA LEU A 100 10.67 15.64 10.35
C LEU A 100 11.38 14.67 9.38
N VAL A 101 11.99 15.18 8.30
CA VAL A 101 12.87 14.37 7.43
C VAL A 101 14.22 14.18 8.13
N PRO A 102 14.70 12.95 8.32
CA PRO A 102 15.96 12.70 9.01
C PRO A 102 17.15 13.37 8.31
N GLU A 103 18.04 14.00 9.08
CA GLU A 103 19.28 14.61 8.54
C GLU A 103 20.14 13.58 7.81
N SER A 104 20.16 12.33 8.29
CA SER A 104 20.81 11.20 7.64
C SER A 104 20.31 10.95 6.21
N LEU A 105 19.03 11.20 5.94
CA LEU A 105 18.45 11.06 4.61
C LEU A 105 18.78 12.28 3.74
N THR A 106 18.72 13.48 4.30
CA THR A 106 19.12 14.72 3.61
C THR A 106 20.58 14.66 3.16
N ASN A 107 21.47 14.14 4.01
CA ASN A 107 22.89 13.99 3.68
C ASN A 107 23.14 12.88 2.65
N ALA A 108 22.38 11.78 2.70
CA ALA A 108 22.52 10.67 1.75
C ALA A 108 21.91 10.96 0.38
N CYS A 109 20.81 11.70 0.33
CA CYS A 109 20.01 11.96 -0.87
C CYS A 109 19.48 13.41 -0.92
N PRO A 110 20.35 14.43 -1.05
CA PRO A 110 19.93 15.83 -1.05
C PRO A 110 18.96 16.16 -2.19
N ASP A 111 19.18 15.59 -3.38
CA ASP A 111 18.34 15.82 -4.56
C ASP A 111 16.93 15.23 -4.37
N TYR A 112 16.83 14.06 -3.72
CA TYR A 112 15.54 13.48 -3.34
C TYR A 112 14.78 14.37 -2.36
N VAL A 113 15.44 14.87 -1.31
CA VAL A 113 14.78 15.73 -0.32
C VAL A 113 14.33 17.06 -0.94
N ALA A 114 15.13 17.64 -1.84
CA ALA A 114 14.76 18.84 -2.59
C ALA A 114 13.55 18.58 -3.52
N ALA A 115 13.56 17.47 -4.25
CA ALA A 115 12.45 17.09 -5.13
C ALA A 115 11.17 16.75 -4.34
N LEU A 116 11.31 16.09 -3.19
CA LEU A 116 10.22 15.81 -2.25
C LEU A 116 9.58 17.11 -1.78
N LYS A 117 10.39 18.10 -1.36
CA LYS A 117 9.88 19.41 -0.94
C LYS A 117 9.06 20.10 -2.03
N ALA A 118 9.57 20.12 -3.26
CA ALA A 118 8.87 20.72 -4.38
C ALA A 118 7.56 20.01 -4.70
N PHE A 119 7.57 18.68 -4.73
CA PHE A 119 6.39 17.87 -5.01
C PHE A 119 5.35 17.98 -3.89
N ASN A 120 5.79 17.95 -2.63
CA ASN A 120 4.92 18.13 -1.46
C ASN A 120 4.16 19.44 -1.49
N GLY A 121 4.81 20.54 -1.90
CA GLY A 121 4.13 21.83 -2.06
C GLY A 121 3.00 21.82 -3.11
N VAL A 122 3.08 20.94 -4.11
CA VAL A 122 1.99 20.73 -5.09
C VAL A 122 0.89 19.85 -4.49
N ILE A 123 1.26 18.75 -3.83
CA ILE A 123 0.31 17.83 -3.17
C ILE A 123 -0.48 18.53 -2.05
N ASP A 124 0.16 19.41 -1.27
CA ASP A 124 -0.49 20.19 -0.22
C ASP A 124 -1.61 21.07 -0.78
N LYS A 125 -1.32 21.82 -1.85
CA LYS A 125 -2.30 22.69 -2.51
C LYS A 125 -3.47 21.88 -3.08
N ALA A 126 -3.18 20.77 -3.76
CA ALA A 126 -4.20 19.89 -4.31
C ALA A 126 -5.05 19.24 -3.20
N GLY A 127 -4.42 18.76 -2.13
CA GLY A 127 -5.09 18.17 -0.97
C GLY A 127 -6.01 19.16 -0.25
N VAL A 128 -5.58 20.42 -0.07
CA VAL A 128 -6.41 21.47 0.53
C VAL A 128 -7.60 21.81 -0.36
N ALA A 129 -7.40 21.94 -1.68
CA ALA A 129 -8.50 22.19 -2.61
C ALA A 129 -9.53 21.04 -2.62
N PHE A 130 -9.05 19.79 -2.62
CA PHE A 130 -9.89 18.61 -2.47
C PHE A 130 -10.68 18.60 -1.16
N ALA A 131 -10.01 18.90 -0.04
CA ALA A 131 -10.65 18.94 1.27
C ALA A 131 -11.74 20.01 1.34
N ARG A 132 -11.50 21.20 0.77
CA ARG A 132 -12.50 22.27 0.65
C ARG A 132 -13.71 21.85 -0.17
N ALA A 133 -13.51 21.08 -1.26
CA ALA A 133 -14.62 20.55 -2.06
C ALA A 133 -15.49 19.56 -1.26
N LEU A 134 -14.87 18.71 -0.42
CA LEU A 134 -15.60 17.84 0.51
C LEU A 134 -16.35 18.64 1.57
N ASP A 135 -15.67 19.59 2.22
CA ASP A 135 -16.24 20.41 3.30
C ASP A 135 -17.40 21.28 2.81
N ALA A 136 -17.31 21.83 1.59
CA ALA A 136 -18.38 22.66 0.99
C ALA A 136 -19.70 21.91 0.77
N THR A 137 -19.67 20.57 0.76
CA THR A 137 -20.86 19.72 0.60
C THR A 137 -21.16 18.89 1.85
N SER A 138 -20.44 19.14 2.94
CA SER A 138 -20.56 18.41 4.19
C SER A 138 -21.88 18.69 4.86
N THR A 139 -22.51 17.64 5.41
CA THR A 139 -23.67 17.76 6.30
C THR A 139 -23.28 17.60 7.77
N SER A 140 -21.99 17.69 8.11
CA SER A 140 -21.50 17.47 9.48
C SER A 140 -22.08 18.48 10.45
N ILE A 141 -22.49 18.00 11.62
CA ILE A 141 -22.98 18.86 12.73
C ILE A 141 -21.83 19.19 13.70
N GLN A 142 -20.73 18.44 13.64
CA GLN A 142 -19.58 18.58 14.54
C GLN A 142 -18.42 19.41 13.95
N ASN A 143 -18.54 19.92 12.72
CA ASN A 143 -17.52 20.75 12.05
C ASN A 143 -16.10 20.15 12.06
N HIS A 144 -15.95 18.82 12.02
CA HIS A 144 -14.65 18.19 11.74
C HIS A 144 -14.32 18.41 10.26
N ALA A 145 -13.72 19.56 9.94
CA ALA A 145 -13.35 19.90 8.58
C ALA A 145 -12.23 18.99 8.07
N VAL A 146 -12.41 18.39 6.89
CA VAL A 146 -11.39 17.62 6.21
C VAL A 146 -10.16 18.50 5.95
N GLU A 147 -10.34 19.80 5.71
CA GLU A 147 -9.24 20.75 5.52
C GLU A 147 -8.32 20.81 6.74
N THR A 148 -8.88 20.75 7.95
CA THR A 148 -8.09 20.73 9.20
C THR A 148 -7.21 19.48 9.26
N VAL A 149 -7.75 18.34 8.83
CA VAL A 149 -6.99 17.08 8.82
C VAL A 149 -5.88 17.12 7.79
N VAL A 150 -6.15 17.62 6.58
CA VAL A 150 -5.11 17.75 5.54
C VAL A 150 -3.98 18.69 5.97
N THR A 151 -4.32 19.81 6.62
CA THR A 151 -3.34 20.86 6.95
C THR A 151 -2.59 20.66 8.27
N LYS A 152 -3.21 19.98 9.25
CA LYS A 152 -2.63 19.79 10.60
C LYS A 152 -2.38 18.32 10.95
N GLY A 153 -2.76 17.40 10.07
CA GLY A 153 -2.59 15.97 10.26
C GLY A 153 -1.14 15.53 10.27
N LYS A 154 -0.85 14.43 10.95
CA LYS A 154 0.46 13.76 10.89
C LYS A 154 0.59 12.93 9.61
N ASN A 155 0.49 13.59 8.46
CA ASN A 155 0.48 12.92 7.16
C ASN A 155 1.80 12.18 6.91
N LEU A 156 1.69 10.91 6.51
CA LEU A 156 2.83 10.05 6.24
C LEU A 156 3.04 9.91 4.74
N GLU A 157 4.29 9.90 4.34
CA GLU A 157 4.69 9.71 2.95
C GLU A 157 5.39 8.37 2.79
N HIS A 158 4.93 7.67 1.75
CA HIS A 158 5.37 6.34 1.42
C HIS A 158 5.95 6.39 0.02
N LEU A 159 7.27 6.26 -0.05
CA LEU A 159 7.92 5.84 -1.27
C LEU A 159 8.14 4.33 -1.20
N HIS A 160 7.68 3.61 -2.21
CA HIS A 160 7.96 2.20 -2.38
C HIS A 160 8.58 1.94 -3.74
N ALA A 161 9.75 1.30 -3.75
CA ALA A 161 10.33 0.71 -4.94
C ALA A 161 10.12 -0.79 -4.90
N TYR A 162 9.37 -1.31 -5.87
CA TYR A 162 9.14 -2.74 -6.04
C TYR A 162 10.00 -3.26 -7.18
N ALA A 163 10.73 -4.34 -6.94
CA ALA A 163 11.46 -5.05 -7.98
C ALA A 163 10.98 -6.50 -8.01
N SER A 164 10.71 -7.02 -9.21
CA SER A 164 10.48 -8.45 -9.37
C SER A 164 11.75 -9.18 -8.96
N SER A 165 11.64 -10.19 -8.10
CA SER A 165 12.74 -11.16 -8.01
C SER A 165 12.93 -11.78 -9.38
N ALA A 166 14.19 -11.85 -9.85
CA ALA A 166 14.50 -12.60 -11.07
C ALA A 166 13.79 -13.95 -10.95
N VAL A 167 12.99 -14.29 -11.96
CA VAL A 167 12.32 -15.59 -12.00
C VAL A 167 13.44 -16.62 -11.93
N SER A 168 13.65 -17.22 -10.76
CA SER A 168 14.28 -18.52 -10.72
C SER A 168 13.41 -19.35 -11.64
N SER A 169 13.98 -19.80 -12.76
CA SER A 169 13.36 -20.83 -13.58
C SER A 169 12.76 -21.91 -12.65
N PRO A 170 11.66 -22.58 -13.02
CA PRO A 170 11.01 -23.60 -12.17
C PRO A 170 11.91 -24.75 -11.69
N ASP A 171 13.21 -24.75 -12.03
CA ASP A 171 14.19 -25.78 -11.72
C ASP A 171 15.35 -25.22 -10.88
N SER A 172 15.11 -24.91 -9.60
CA SER A 172 16.19 -24.81 -8.59
C SER A 172 15.67 -25.07 -7.18
N GLY A 173 15.00 -26.19 -6.98
CA GLY A 173 14.47 -26.61 -5.68
C GLY A 173 14.40 -28.12 -5.52
N ALA A 174 15.39 -28.84 -6.05
CA ALA A 174 15.60 -30.25 -5.75
C ALA A 174 16.06 -30.41 -4.29
N ASN A 175 15.12 -30.33 -3.34
CA ASN A 175 15.13 -31.06 -2.07
C ASN A 175 13.91 -30.67 -1.20
N SER A 176 12.73 -31.15 -1.57
CA SER A 176 11.74 -31.55 -0.57
C SER A 176 10.96 -32.74 -1.13
N SER A 177 11.10 -33.86 -0.43
CA SER A 177 10.62 -35.20 -0.73
C SER A 177 9.14 -35.30 -1.13
N PHE A 178 8.90 -36.15 -2.14
CA PHE A 178 7.69 -36.94 -2.41
C PHE A 178 6.35 -36.17 -2.48
N PHE A 179 6.01 -35.65 -3.66
CA PHE A 179 4.74 -35.81 -4.40
C PHE A 179 4.80 -34.84 -5.61
N PRO A 180 4.58 -35.28 -6.87
CA PRO A 180 4.53 -34.36 -8.00
C PRO A 180 3.23 -33.55 -7.89
N ARG A 181 3.31 -32.38 -7.27
CA ARG A 181 2.20 -31.43 -7.27
C ARG A 181 2.13 -30.86 -8.68
N LEU A 182 1.20 -31.38 -9.48
CA LEU A 182 0.68 -30.71 -10.66
C LEU A 182 0.26 -29.30 -10.20
N VAL A 183 1.13 -28.31 -10.38
CA VAL A 183 0.77 -26.91 -10.15
C VAL A 183 -0.17 -26.56 -11.28
N VAL A 184 -1.46 -26.82 -11.06
CA VAL A 184 -2.52 -26.14 -11.80
C VAL A 184 -2.35 -24.67 -11.44
N MET A 185 -1.68 -23.91 -12.31
CA MET A 185 -1.63 -22.46 -12.22
C MET A 185 -3.06 -21.95 -12.31
N THR A 186 -3.66 -21.62 -11.17
CA THR A 186 -4.91 -20.87 -11.16
C THR A 186 -4.61 -19.43 -11.62
N PRO A 187 -5.52 -18.75 -12.35
CA PRO A 187 -5.28 -17.41 -12.93
C PRO A 187 -5.10 -16.28 -11.91
N SER A 188 -5.16 -16.60 -10.61
CA SER A 188 -4.66 -15.74 -9.54
C SER A 188 -3.13 -15.65 -9.65
N LEU A 189 -2.66 -14.76 -10.51
CA LEU A 189 -1.30 -14.21 -10.43
C LEU A 189 -1.09 -13.86 -8.95
N GLU A 190 -0.17 -14.56 -8.29
CA GLU A 190 0.05 -14.46 -6.84
C GLU A 190 0.25 -12.98 -6.49
N LEU A 191 -0.72 -12.38 -5.80
CA LEU A 191 -0.75 -10.95 -5.51
C LEU A 191 0.54 -10.59 -4.76
N SER A 192 1.35 -9.67 -5.28
CA SER A 192 2.55 -9.19 -4.59
C SER A 192 2.21 -8.45 -3.31
N LEU A 193 1.13 -7.66 -3.33
CA LEU A 193 0.54 -7.04 -2.15
C LEU A 193 -0.87 -7.56 -1.98
N GLU A 194 -1.15 -8.20 -0.85
CA GLU A 194 -2.45 -8.81 -0.58
C GLU A 194 -3.57 -7.76 -0.48
N ARG A 195 -4.82 -8.22 -0.57
CA ARG A 195 -6.01 -7.38 -0.45
C ARG A 195 -6.08 -6.70 0.93
N HIS A 196 -6.06 -5.37 0.93
CA HIS A 196 -6.18 -4.56 2.14
C HIS A 196 -6.90 -3.24 1.88
N THR A 197 -7.25 -2.56 2.96
CA THR A 197 -7.70 -1.17 2.95
C THR A 197 -6.70 -0.35 3.74
N ASP A 198 -6.46 0.88 3.30
CA ASP A 198 -5.63 1.81 4.06
C ASP A 198 -6.38 2.30 5.29
N ASN A 199 -5.65 2.56 6.38
CA ASN A 199 -6.25 2.95 7.65
C ASN A 199 -6.17 4.46 7.91
N GLY A 200 -5.71 5.27 6.95
CA GLY A 200 -5.85 6.74 6.98
C GLY A 200 -7.22 7.19 6.47
N LEU A 201 -7.50 8.51 6.50
CA LEU A 201 -8.75 9.06 5.95
C LEU A 201 -8.82 8.78 4.44
N PHE A 202 -7.72 9.05 3.75
CA PHE A 202 -7.49 8.72 2.36
C PHE A 202 -6.00 8.74 2.07
N ILE A 203 -5.61 8.16 0.94
CA ILE A 203 -4.27 8.25 0.39
C ILE A 203 -4.31 9.08 -0.89
N LEU A 204 -3.38 10.01 -1.01
CA LEU A 204 -3.09 10.75 -2.24
C LEU A 204 -1.96 10.01 -2.96
N MET A 205 -2.20 9.49 -4.15
CA MET A 205 -1.22 8.69 -4.89
C MET A 205 -1.07 9.18 -6.31
N SER A 206 0.17 9.19 -6.80
CA SER A 206 0.43 9.44 -8.21
C SER A 206 0.35 8.15 -9.02
N ALA A 207 0.26 8.25 -10.34
CA ALA A 207 0.61 7.12 -11.19
C ALA A 207 2.04 6.63 -10.87
N PRO A 208 2.32 5.32 -10.86
CA PRO A 208 3.67 4.81 -10.68
C PRO A 208 4.56 5.13 -11.89
N LYS A 209 5.88 5.17 -11.70
CA LYS A 209 6.87 5.19 -12.79
C LYS A 209 7.71 3.92 -12.76
N PHE A 210 8.14 3.47 -13.92
CA PHE A 210 9.02 2.32 -14.07
C PHE A 210 10.41 2.79 -14.48
N PHE A 211 11.41 2.16 -13.91
CA PHE A 211 12.81 2.42 -14.22
C PHE A 211 13.52 1.10 -14.50
N ASP A 212 14.39 1.09 -15.50
CA ASP A 212 15.30 -0.02 -15.72
C ASP A 212 16.18 -0.22 -14.49
N ALA A 213 16.25 -1.45 -13.98
CA ALA A 213 16.91 -1.70 -12.70
C ALA A 213 18.44 -1.54 -12.73
N ALA A 214 19.06 -1.54 -13.93
CA ALA A 214 20.50 -1.39 -14.09
C ALA A 214 20.91 0.07 -14.30
N SER A 215 20.14 0.83 -15.08
CA SER A 215 20.47 2.18 -15.52
C SER A 215 19.70 3.29 -14.79
N ASN A 216 18.67 2.94 -14.01
CA ASN A 216 17.72 3.89 -13.40
C ASN A 216 17.12 4.87 -14.42
N GLN A 217 17.05 4.48 -15.69
CA GLN A 217 16.39 5.26 -16.73
C GLN A 217 14.90 4.93 -16.77
N PRO A 218 14.02 5.92 -16.99
CA PRO A 218 12.59 5.68 -17.16
C PRO A 218 12.31 4.69 -18.29
N VAL A 219 11.39 3.76 -18.06
CA VAL A 219 10.91 2.80 -19.06
C VAL A 219 9.38 2.71 -19.01
N ASP A 220 8.78 2.17 -20.06
CA ASP A 220 7.35 1.88 -20.09
C ASP A 220 6.99 0.73 -19.14
N ASN A 221 5.72 0.66 -18.73
CA ASN A 221 5.21 -0.48 -17.95
C ASN A 221 5.39 -1.78 -18.75
N PRO A 222 6.18 -2.74 -18.26
CA PRO A 222 6.48 -3.94 -19.04
C PRO A 222 5.33 -4.98 -19.02
N ASP A 223 4.34 -4.81 -18.13
CA ASP A 223 3.12 -5.64 -18.13
C ASP A 223 1.89 -4.78 -17.86
N ALA A 224 1.11 -4.53 -18.92
CA ALA A 224 -0.13 -3.80 -18.81
C ALA A 224 -1.13 -4.48 -17.86
N ASN A 225 -1.06 -5.81 -17.66
CA ASN A 225 -1.98 -6.59 -16.82
C ASN A 225 -1.62 -6.59 -15.32
N ALA A 226 -0.51 -5.98 -14.95
CA ALA A 226 -0.05 -5.86 -13.58
C ALA A 226 -0.19 -4.41 -13.06
N GLY A 227 0.07 -4.21 -11.78
CA GLY A 227 -0.04 -2.94 -11.07
C GLY A 227 -1.09 -2.98 -9.95
N LEU A 228 -1.67 -1.81 -9.67
CA LEU A 228 -2.73 -1.66 -8.68
C LEU A 228 -3.99 -2.40 -9.13
N LEU A 229 -4.63 -3.10 -8.20
CA LEU A 229 -5.95 -3.69 -8.36
C LEU A 229 -6.89 -3.10 -7.31
N VAL A 230 -8.10 -2.72 -7.71
CA VAL A 230 -9.16 -2.26 -6.80
C VAL A 230 -10.37 -3.17 -6.91
N THR A 231 -10.95 -3.56 -5.77
CA THR A 231 -12.18 -4.33 -5.74
C THR A 231 -13.37 -3.38 -5.57
N LEU A 232 -14.11 -3.16 -6.65
CA LEU A 232 -15.32 -2.33 -6.67
C LEU A 232 -16.54 -3.24 -6.82
N ASN A 233 -17.48 -3.15 -5.89
CA ASN A 233 -18.69 -3.98 -5.88
C ASN A 233 -18.41 -5.49 -6.04
N GLY A 234 -17.35 -5.98 -5.39
CA GLY A 234 -16.94 -7.39 -5.42
C GLY A 234 -16.27 -7.84 -6.74
N THR A 235 -15.95 -6.90 -7.63
CA THR A 235 -15.23 -7.18 -8.89
C THR A 235 -13.89 -6.46 -8.89
N ASP A 236 -12.84 -7.12 -9.36
CA ASP A 236 -11.50 -6.56 -9.41
C ASP A 236 -11.27 -5.82 -10.72
N PHE A 237 -10.75 -4.61 -10.61
CA PHE A 237 -10.42 -3.73 -11.72
C PHE A 237 -8.98 -3.27 -11.62
N ARG A 238 -8.37 -3.01 -12.78
CA ARG A 238 -7.14 -2.23 -12.90
C ARG A 238 -7.52 -0.76 -13.11
N PRO A 239 -7.36 0.10 -12.10
CA PRO A 239 -7.67 1.51 -12.27
C PRO A 239 -6.64 2.16 -13.20
N VAL A 240 -7.10 2.99 -14.13
CA VAL A 240 -6.22 3.75 -15.03
C VAL A 240 -5.68 4.95 -14.27
N GLN A 241 -4.38 4.92 -13.96
CA GLN A 241 -3.68 6.03 -13.29
C GLN A 241 -2.92 6.84 -14.34
N LYS A 242 -3.27 8.13 -14.51
CA LYS A 242 -2.62 9.00 -15.50
C LYS A 242 -1.46 9.79 -14.88
N ASP A 243 -0.49 10.13 -15.71
CA ASP A 243 0.76 10.78 -15.28
C ASP A 243 0.58 12.24 -14.82
N ASP A 244 -0.52 12.88 -15.23
CA ASP A 244 -0.90 14.26 -14.94
C ASP A 244 -2.04 14.40 -13.90
N GLU A 245 -2.45 13.28 -13.30
CA GLU A 245 -3.54 13.23 -12.32
C GLU A 245 -3.05 12.72 -10.95
N LEU A 246 -3.58 13.31 -9.88
CA LEU A 246 -3.40 12.83 -8.51
C LEU A 246 -4.61 12.01 -8.09
N VAL A 247 -4.43 10.73 -7.80
CA VAL A 247 -5.52 9.84 -7.38
C VAL A 247 -5.77 9.97 -5.89
N VAL A 248 -7.04 10.07 -5.51
CA VAL A 248 -7.50 10.00 -4.12
C VAL A 248 -8.23 8.68 -3.91
N MET A 249 -7.77 7.89 -2.96
CA MET A 249 -8.39 6.63 -2.56
C MET A 249 -8.78 6.68 -1.08
N VAL A 250 -10.07 6.50 -0.79
CA VAL A 250 -10.62 6.59 0.56
C VAL A 250 -10.15 5.41 1.40
N GLY A 251 -9.70 5.72 2.62
CA GLY A 251 -9.30 4.74 3.62
C GLY A 251 -10.37 4.52 4.69
N GLN A 252 -10.13 3.52 5.52
CA GLN A 252 -11.06 3.03 6.54
C GLN A 252 -11.41 4.12 7.56
N ALA A 253 -10.42 4.94 7.94
CA ALA A 253 -10.60 5.95 8.97
C ALA A 253 -11.58 7.06 8.61
N PHE A 254 -11.87 7.28 7.32
CA PHE A 254 -12.82 8.31 6.91
C PHE A 254 -14.18 8.13 7.61
N ASN A 255 -14.65 6.88 7.75
CA ASN A 255 -15.92 6.62 8.43
C ASN A 255 -15.76 6.31 9.92
N GLU A 256 -14.55 5.97 10.37
CA GLU A 256 -14.31 5.48 11.73
C GLU A 256 -13.87 6.58 12.68
N TRP A 257 -13.00 7.51 12.27
CA TRP A 257 -12.36 8.42 13.22
C TRP A 257 -13.12 9.74 13.43
N GLY A 258 -14.04 10.12 12.55
CA GLY A 258 -14.75 11.40 12.68
C GLY A 258 -16.07 11.46 11.91
N ASP A 259 -16.84 12.51 12.16
CA ASP A 259 -17.99 12.89 11.35
C ASP A 259 -17.60 14.03 10.38
N PHE A 260 -17.12 13.65 9.20
CA PHE A 260 -16.78 14.58 8.12
C PHE A 260 -18.02 14.96 7.27
N GLY A 261 -19.23 14.58 7.68
CA GLY A 261 -20.48 14.86 6.99
C GLY A 261 -20.67 14.08 5.69
N HIS A 262 -19.87 13.04 5.48
CA HIS A 262 -19.97 12.11 4.36
C HIS A 262 -19.76 10.68 4.86
N ARG A 263 -20.33 9.71 4.13
CA ARG A 263 -20.00 8.29 4.26
C ARG A 263 -19.43 7.82 2.94
N LEU A 264 -18.13 7.49 2.95
CA LEU A 264 -17.38 7.14 1.75
C LEU A 264 -16.79 5.74 1.90
N PRO A 265 -17.01 4.80 0.98
CA PRO A 265 -16.50 3.43 1.13
C PRO A 265 -14.97 3.41 1.06
N ALA A 266 -14.33 2.69 1.98
CA ALA A 266 -12.90 2.43 1.90
C ALA A 266 -12.61 1.48 0.72
N VAL A 267 -11.55 1.75 -0.03
CA VAL A 267 -11.25 1.00 -1.25
C VAL A 267 -10.38 -0.21 -0.92
N LEU A 268 -10.96 -1.41 -1.09
CA LEU A 268 -10.20 -2.66 -1.02
C LEU A 268 -9.29 -2.77 -2.24
N HIS A 269 -7.99 -2.93 -2.02
CA HIS A 269 -7.02 -2.93 -3.11
C HIS A 269 -5.87 -3.89 -2.86
N ALA A 270 -5.15 -4.22 -3.92
CA ALA A 270 -4.04 -5.15 -3.96
C ALA A 270 -3.02 -4.70 -5.02
N MET A 271 -1.89 -5.38 -5.13
CA MET A 271 -0.91 -5.09 -6.18
C MET A 271 -0.37 -6.39 -6.76
N VAL A 272 -0.21 -6.41 -8.08
CA VAL A 272 0.55 -7.43 -8.82
C VAL A 272 1.78 -6.76 -9.41
N MET A 273 2.96 -7.25 -9.09
CA MET A 273 4.21 -6.72 -9.63
C MET A 273 4.36 -7.21 -11.08
N PRO A 274 4.60 -6.30 -12.05
CA PRO A 274 4.91 -6.71 -13.42
C PRO A 274 6.08 -7.69 -13.46
N ARG A 275 5.89 -8.82 -14.15
CA ARG A 275 6.96 -9.80 -14.40
C ARG A 275 7.46 -9.63 -15.82
N SER A 276 8.76 -9.41 -15.97
CA SER A 276 9.39 -9.10 -17.25
C SER A 276 10.77 -9.74 -17.33
N ALA A 277 11.22 -10.05 -18.55
CA ALA A 277 12.56 -10.54 -18.80
C ALA A 277 13.63 -9.49 -18.45
N THR A 278 13.29 -8.21 -18.59
CA THR A 278 14.13 -7.08 -18.16
C THR A 278 13.74 -6.67 -16.75
N PRO A 279 14.65 -6.70 -15.77
CA PRO A 279 14.36 -6.27 -14.41
C PRO A 279 14.01 -4.77 -14.37
N VAL A 280 12.87 -4.44 -13.74
CA VAL A 280 12.44 -3.05 -13.54
C VAL A 280 12.18 -2.75 -12.08
N ASN A 281 12.40 -1.49 -11.69
CA ASN A 281 11.91 -0.92 -10.44
C ASN A 281 10.59 -0.19 -10.72
N ARG A 282 9.51 -0.60 -10.07
CA ARG A 282 8.25 0.15 -10.01
C ARG A 282 8.28 1.09 -8.82
N ILE A 283 8.35 2.38 -9.07
CA ILE A 283 8.34 3.43 -8.05
C ILE A 283 6.91 3.90 -7.81
N PHE A 284 6.50 3.87 -6.55
CA PHE A 284 5.18 4.28 -6.08
C PHE A 284 5.33 5.37 -5.02
N PHE A 285 4.51 6.41 -5.16
CA PHE A 285 4.30 7.45 -4.16
C PHE A 285 2.88 7.35 -3.60
N GLY A 286 2.76 7.46 -2.29
CA GLY A 286 1.50 7.66 -1.61
C GLY A 286 1.65 8.51 -0.36
N ARG A 287 0.78 9.50 -0.18
CA ARG A 287 0.66 10.26 1.06
C ARG A 287 -0.61 9.86 1.79
N MET A 288 -0.46 9.21 2.94
CA MET A 288 -1.56 8.85 3.83
C MET A 288 -1.94 10.06 4.68
N VAL A 289 -3.21 10.45 4.63
CA VAL A 289 -3.75 11.55 5.43
C VAL A 289 -4.27 11.02 6.77
N LEU A 290 -3.72 11.55 7.86
CA LEU A 290 -3.99 11.11 9.24
C LEU A 290 -4.52 12.27 10.06
N LEU A 291 -5.22 11.96 11.16
CA LEU A 291 -5.72 13.00 12.08
C LEU A 291 -4.58 13.81 12.73
N PRO A 292 -4.86 15.06 13.14
CA PRO A 292 -4.02 15.78 14.10
C PRO A 292 -3.91 15.00 15.42
N GLU A 293 -2.78 15.13 16.11
CA GLU A 293 -2.51 14.36 17.35
C GLU A 293 -3.56 14.59 18.46
N ASP A 294 -4.03 15.83 18.58
CA ASP A 294 -5.02 16.27 19.56
C ASP A 294 -6.47 15.99 19.13
N ALA A 295 -6.70 15.52 17.90
CA ALA A 295 -8.05 15.22 17.42
C ALA A 295 -8.63 14.01 18.15
N VAL A 296 -9.80 14.20 18.77
CA VAL A 296 -10.54 13.12 19.44
C VAL A 296 -11.28 12.30 18.41
N MET A 297 -11.01 10.99 18.39
CA MET A 297 -11.63 10.08 17.44
C MET A 297 -13.05 9.69 17.87
N ALA A 298 -14.02 9.77 16.95
CA ALA A 298 -15.42 9.52 17.23
C ALA A 298 -15.73 8.06 17.63
N ASN A 299 -14.97 7.08 17.14
CA ASN A 299 -15.18 5.66 17.43
C ASN A 299 -14.74 5.22 18.84
N THR A 300 -13.77 5.91 19.44
CA THR A 300 -13.13 5.47 20.69
C THR A 300 -13.12 6.55 21.77
N ASN A 301 -13.40 7.81 21.43
CA ASN A 301 -13.33 8.96 22.32
C ASN A 301 -11.95 9.16 22.98
N THR A 302 -10.89 8.75 22.29
CA THR A 302 -9.48 9.00 22.65
C THR A 302 -8.83 9.85 21.55
N THR A 303 -7.78 10.58 21.91
CA THR A 303 -7.01 11.37 20.95
C THR A 303 -6.33 10.46 19.92
N PHE A 304 -6.08 10.98 18.72
CA PHE A 304 -5.33 10.25 17.71
C PHE A 304 -3.92 9.91 18.18
N HIS A 305 -3.29 10.79 18.97
CA HIS A 305 -2.00 10.53 19.60
C HIS A 305 -2.03 9.29 20.50
N GLU A 306 -3.00 9.19 21.40
CA GLU A 306 -3.18 8.04 22.29
C GLU A 306 -3.48 6.75 21.51
N TYR A 307 -4.32 6.84 20.47
CA TYR A 307 -4.59 5.71 19.57
C TYR A 307 -3.33 5.25 18.83
N ALA A 308 -2.57 6.16 18.23
CA ALA A 308 -1.34 5.85 17.53
C ALA A 308 -0.30 5.24 18.48
N ALA A 309 -0.17 5.77 19.71
CA ALA A 309 0.71 5.25 20.74
C ALA A 309 0.27 3.85 21.21
N SER A 310 -1.02 3.61 21.43
CA SER A 310 -1.54 2.29 21.82
C SER A 310 -1.34 1.26 20.72
N THR A 311 -1.63 1.62 19.47
CA THR A 311 -1.43 0.75 18.31
C THR A 311 0.07 0.41 18.16
N LYS A 312 0.96 1.40 18.35
CA LYS A 312 2.42 1.21 18.36
C LYS A 312 2.85 0.21 19.43
N ARG A 313 2.39 0.38 20.69
CA ARG A 313 2.69 -0.57 21.78
C ARG A 313 2.20 -1.98 21.48
N PHE A 314 0.98 -2.10 20.96
CA PHE A 314 0.40 -3.40 20.59
C PHE A 314 1.23 -4.12 19.53
N LEU A 315 1.63 -3.45 18.44
CA LEU A 315 2.49 -4.07 17.44
C LEU A 315 3.86 -4.47 18.01
N LEU A 316 4.38 -3.67 18.95
CA LEU A 316 5.59 -3.99 19.69
C LEU A 316 5.40 -5.10 20.74
N GLY A 317 4.19 -5.66 20.90
CA GLY A 317 3.90 -6.69 21.89
C GLY A 317 3.97 -6.20 23.33
N GLN A 318 3.92 -4.88 23.54
CA GLN A 318 4.06 -4.23 24.85
C GLN A 318 2.71 -4.06 25.56
N ASP A 319 1.59 -4.27 24.87
CA ASP A 319 0.25 -4.02 25.38
C ASP A 319 -0.77 -4.95 24.70
N VAL A 320 -1.90 -5.17 25.37
CA VAL A 320 -3.09 -5.82 24.77
C VAL A 320 -4.01 -4.70 24.30
N LEU A 321 -4.38 -4.71 23.03
CA LEU A 321 -5.07 -3.58 22.43
C LEU A 321 -6.37 -3.23 23.20
N HIS A 322 -6.46 -2.02 23.73
CA HIS A 322 -7.52 -1.58 24.64
C HIS A 322 -8.90 -1.35 23.96
N THR A 323 -9.05 -1.66 22.65
CA THR A 323 -10.29 -1.45 21.91
C THR A 323 -10.71 -2.71 21.15
N SER A 324 -11.71 -3.41 21.69
CA SER A 324 -12.11 -4.78 21.36
C SER A 324 -12.84 -4.98 20.02
N LYS A 325 -12.38 -4.38 18.92
CA LYS A 325 -13.03 -4.53 17.61
C LYS A 325 -12.05 -4.61 16.45
N THR A 326 -10.87 -5.17 16.67
CA THR A 326 -9.82 -5.18 15.65
C THR A 326 -9.04 -6.50 15.65
N GLN A 327 -9.28 -7.34 14.64
CA GLN A 327 -8.39 -8.46 14.33
C GLN A 327 -7.20 -7.96 13.50
N PHE A 328 -6.16 -7.54 14.21
CA PHE A 328 -4.82 -7.54 13.65
C PHE A 328 -4.37 -8.99 13.45
N ILE A 329 -3.87 -9.33 12.26
CA ILE A 329 -2.96 -10.47 12.17
C ILE A 329 -1.63 -9.96 12.75
N THR A 330 -1.46 -10.16 14.05
CA THR A 330 -0.23 -9.80 14.74
C THR A 330 0.49 -11.10 14.95
N PHE A 331 1.63 -11.31 14.28
CA PHE A 331 2.80 -12.03 14.79
C PHE A 331 3.91 -11.85 13.74
N CYS A 332 4.82 -10.94 14.03
CA CYS A 332 5.98 -10.61 13.20
C CYS A 332 7.24 -10.86 14.00
N ASP A 333 8.35 -10.99 13.29
CA ASP A 333 9.64 -11.39 13.84
C ASP A 333 9.92 -10.71 15.19
N GLU A 334 10.17 -11.51 16.22
CA GLU A 334 10.36 -11.06 17.59
C GLU A 334 11.68 -11.57 18.17
N PRO A 335 12.24 -10.93 19.21
CA PRO A 335 13.45 -11.44 19.85
C PRO A 335 13.19 -12.84 20.44
N SER A 336 14.03 -13.82 20.12
CA SER A 336 14.02 -15.11 20.81
C SER A 336 14.52 -14.99 22.26
N ALA A 337 14.33 -16.05 23.04
CA ALA A 337 14.90 -16.18 24.40
C ALA A 337 16.43 -16.06 24.43
N ASP A 338 17.12 -16.31 23.31
CA ASP A 338 18.57 -16.23 23.19
C ASP A 338 19.10 -14.84 22.81
N SER A 339 18.19 -13.91 22.49
CA SER A 339 18.54 -12.55 22.05
C SER A 339 19.20 -11.75 23.19
N ALA A 340 20.08 -10.82 22.84
CA ALA A 340 20.61 -9.88 23.83
C ALA A 340 19.48 -8.99 24.38
N GLY A 341 19.58 -8.57 25.65
CA GLY A 341 18.51 -7.82 26.33
C GLY A 341 18.17 -6.45 25.73
N ASN A 342 19.01 -5.93 24.84
CA ASN A 342 18.76 -4.69 24.08
C ASN A 342 18.10 -4.92 22.71
N VAL A 343 17.93 -6.17 22.27
CA VAL A 343 17.25 -6.49 21.02
C VAL A 343 15.75 -6.28 21.20
N THR A 344 15.19 -5.39 20.40
CA THR A 344 13.76 -5.06 20.45
C THR A 344 13.01 -5.72 19.31
N LYS A 345 11.69 -5.90 19.49
CA LYS A 345 10.80 -6.33 18.40
C LYS A 345 10.86 -5.39 17.19
N ALA A 346 11.07 -4.09 17.39
CA ALA A 346 11.25 -3.14 16.29
C ALA A 346 12.48 -3.47 15.44
N MET A 347 13.60 -3.86 16.08
CA MET A 347 14.81 -4.27 15.36
C MET A 347 14.56 -5.54 14.54
N CYS A 348 13.89 -6.54 15.11
CA CYS A 348 13.54 -7.76 14.39
C CYS A 348 12.59 -7.48 13.22
N MET A 349 11.51 -6.73 13.45
CA MET A 349 10.59 -6.33 12.41
C MET A 349 11.27 -5.52 11.29
N ARG A 350 12.27 -4.69 11.60
CA ARG A 350 13.03 -3.91 10.62
C ARG A 350 13.97 -4.80 9.80
N ASP A 351 14.74 -5.66 10.45
CA ASP A 351 15.88 -6.36 9.84
C ASP A 351 15.50 -7.71 9.20
N CYS A 352 14.38 -8.31 9.62
CA CYS A 352 13.93 -9.62 9.12
C CYS A 352 12.94 -9.51 7.94
N ASN A 353 12.46 -10.66 7.43
CA ASN A 353 11.64 -10.78 6.21
C ASN A 353 12.29 -10.17 4.96
N VAL A 354 13.55 -10.52 4.75
CA VAL A 354 14.41 -10.08 3.64
C VAL A 354 15.00 -11.30 2.91
N ASP A 355 15.50 -11.09 1.68
CA ASP A 355 16.08 -12.16 0.87
C ASP A 355 17.61 -12.20 1.01
N ALA A 356 18.14 -13.25 1.66
CA ALA A 356 19.58 -13.40 1.88
C ALA A 356 20.40 -13.61 0.58
N SER A 357 19.74 -14.00 -0.52
CA SER A 357 20.40 -14.16 -1.82
C SER A 357 20.65 -12.83 -2.54
N VAL A 358 20.04 -11.75 -2.04
CA VAL A 358 20.07 -10.42 -2.66
C VAL A 358 21.11 -9.55 -1.96
N ALA A 359 22.15 -9.13 -2.69
CA ALA A 359 23.32 -8.47 -2.12
C ALA A 359 22.98 -7.26 -1.22
N HIS A 360 22.06 -6.38 -1.64
CA HIS A 360 21.68 -5.19 -0.87
C HIS A 360 20.79 -5.49 0.36
N MET A 361 20.21 -6.69 0.45
CA MET A 361 19.42 -7.13 1.60
C MET A 361 20.22 -8.00 2.59
N LYS A 362 21.42 -8.46 2.19
CA LYS A 362 22.26 -9.35 2.99
C LYS A 362 22.62 -8.78 4.36
N LYS A 363 22.87 -7.47 4.43
CA LYS A 363 23.19 -6.78 5.69
C LYS A 363 22.03 -6.85 6.68
N ASP A 364 20.80 -6.64 6.20
CA ASP A 364 19.58 -6.71 7.02
C ASP A 364 19.37 -8.15 7.53
N PHE A 365 19.57 -9.13 6.65
CA PHE A 365 19.50 -10.55 7.02
C PHE A 365 20.52 -10.93 8.10
N ASP A 366 21.77 -10.47 7.96
CA ASP A 366 22.81 -10.73 8.95
C ASP A 366 22.49 -10.08 10.31
N ARG A 367 21.90 -8.86 10.31
CA ARG A 367 21.42 -8.24 11.54
C ARG A 367 20.27 -9.02 12.17
N CYS A 368 19.32 -9.53 11.37
CA CYS A 368 18.24 -10.38 11.85
C CYS A 368 18.78 -11.64 12.56
N LEU A 369 19.79 -12.31 11.96
CA LEU A 369 20.45 -13.47 12.56
C LEU A 369 21.25 -13.12 13.82
N ALA A 370 22.03 -12.03 13.78
CA ALA A 370 22.81 -11.58 14.92
C ALA A 370 21.92 -11.19 16.12
N ASN A 371 20.75 -10.62 15.84
CA ASN A 371 19.73 -10.30 16.82
C ASN A 371 18.95 -11.54 17.32
N LYS A 372 19.16 -12.71 16.70
CA LYS A 372 18.46 -13.97 17.00
C LYS A 372 16.93 -13.82 17.01
N CYS A 373 16.42 -13.13 16.01
CA CYS A 373 14.99 -12.94 15.85
C CYS A 373 14.30 -14.24 15.42
N ASN A 374 13.17 -14.56 16.05
CA ASN A 374 12.30 -15.67 15.72
C ASN A 374 11.13 -15.21 14.86
N LYS A 375 10.84 -15.97 13.81
CA LYS A 375 9.65 -15.80 12.98
C LYS A 375 8.43 -16.38 13.70
N THR A 376 7.48 -15.53 14.05
CA THR A 376 6.31 -15.90 14.87
C THR A 376 5.03 -16.18 14.07
N SER A 377 5.04 -15.89 12.77
CA SER A 377 3.98 -16.34 11.84
C SER A 377 4.57 -16.94 10.59
N GLU A 378 4.01 -18.07 10.15
CA GLU A 378 4.25 -18.60 8.82
C GLU A 378 3.27 -17.98 7.83
N VAL A 379 3.72 -16.94 7.13
CA VAL A 379 3.26 -16.76 5.75
C VAL A 379 4.31 -17.40 4.86
N ALA A 380 3.88 -18.41 4.09
CA ALA A 380 4.70 -19.01 3.05
C ALA A 380 5.25 -17.88 2.16
N ASN A 381 6.56 -17.89 1.92
CA ASN A 381 7.26 -16.90 1.09
C ASN A 381 7.34 -15.45 1.61
N GLY A 382 6.98 -15.16 2.87
CA GLY A 382 7.16 -13.83 3.47
C GLY A 382 5.95 -12.93 3.23
N GLY A 383 5.15 -12.73 4.28
CA GLY A 383 3.83 -12.11 4.19
C GLY A 383 3.78 -10.63 4.50
N THR A 384 2.83 -9.95 3.87
CA THR A 384 2.41 -8.59 4.21
C THR A 384 1.47 -8.51 5.41
N THR A 385 1.03 -9.66 5.92
CA THR A 385 0.16 -9.83 7.09
C THR A 385 0.66 -9.13 8.35
N CYS A 386 1.93 -8.75 8.39
CA CYS A 386 2.57 -8.02 9.47
C CYS A 386 2.37 -6.50 9.46
N TRP A 387 1.74 -5.96 8.41
CA TRP A 387 1.85 -4.54 8.08
C TRP A 387 0.51 -3.89 7.67
N MET A 388 -0.56 -4.67 7.49
CA MET A 388 -1.81 -4.22 6.85
C MET A 388 -3.06 -4.97 7.38
N VAL A 389 -4.24 -4.35 7.22
CA VAL A 389 -5.55 -4.96 7.52
C VAL A 389 -5.95 -5.87 6.40
N ARG A 390 -6.34 -7.09 6.73
CA ARG A 390 -7.05 -7.93 5.78
C ARG A 390 -8.48 -7.40 5.60
N GLY A 391 -8.79 -6.91 4.41
CA GLY A 391 -10.19 -6.64 4.04
C GLY A 391 -10.92 -7.94 3.73
N THR A 392 -12.16 -8.08 4.21
CA THR A 392 -13.06 -9.16 3.77
C THR A 392 -13.84 -8.70 2.54
N VAL A 393 -13.93 -9.56 1.53
CA VAL A 393 -14.79 -9.31 0.35
C VAL A 393 -16.25 -9.53 0.78
N PRO A 394 -17.18 -8.59 0.56
CA PRO A 394 -18.59 -8.83 0.80
C PRO A 394 -19.08 -10.01 -0.07
N PRO A 395 -19.90 -10.94 0.45
CA PRO A 395 -20.44 -12.02 -0.36
C PRO A 395 -21.28 -11.45 -1.50
N LYS A 396 -21.09 -12.01 -2.71
CA LYS A 396 -21.89 -11.66 -3.90
C LYS A 396 -23.36 -11.91 -3.59
N THR A 397 -24.17 -10.86 -3.63
CA THR A 397 -25.63 -10.97 -3.59
C THR A 397 -26.10 -11.61 -4.89
N GLY A 398 -26.56 -12.87 -4.82
CA GLY A 398 -27.23 -13.51 -5.95
C GLY A 398 -26.88 -14.98 -6.15
N THR A 399 -27.21 -15.84 -5.19
CA THR A 399 -27.68 -17.19 -5.52
C THR A 399 -28.51 -17.71 -4.36
N SER A 400 -29.83 -17.72 -4.54
CA SER A 400 -30.74 -18.48 -3.69
C SER A 400 -30.43 -19.97 -3.84
N ALA A 401 -30.05 -20.63 -2.75
CA ALA A 401 -29.97 -22.09 -2.66
C ALA A 401 -30.65 -22.57 -1.37
N PRO A 402 -31.22 -23.79 -1.36
CA PRO A 402 -32.42 -24.11 -0.63
C PRO A 402 -32.18 -24.46 0.85
N THR A 403 -33.26 -24.29 1.60
CA THR A 403 -33.44 -24.58 3.02
C THR A 403 -33.09 -26.03 3.36
N THR A 404 -32.03 -26.25 4.13
CA THR A 404 -31.93 -27.43 5.01
C THR A 404 -31.35 -27.01 6.35
N THR A 405 -32.13 -27.31 7.38
CA THR A 405 -31.88 -27.10 8.80
C THR A 405 -30.69 -27.92 9.31
N SER A 406 -29.66 -27.26 9.84
CA SER A 406 -28.80 -27.85 10.87
C SER A 406 -28.39 -26.76 11.86
N LYS A 407 -28.73 -26.98 13.13
CA LYS A 407 -28.33 -26.15 14.27
C LYS A 407 -26.80 -26.06 14.35
N SER A 408 -26.26 -24.85 14.29
CA SER A 408 -24.93 -24.50 14.79
C SER A 408 -24.97 -23.06 15.30
N ALA A 409 -24.37 -22.87 16.47
CA ALA A 409 -24.51 -21.70 17.31
C ALA A 409 -23.73 -20.47 16.81
N ALA A 410 -24.34 -19.31 17.05
CA ALA A 410 -23.74 -17.98 17.22
C ALA A 410 -22.67 -17.55 16.21
N ALA A 411 -23.14 -16.99 15.09
CA ALA A 411 -22.36 -16.07 14.26
C ALA A 411 -22.30 -14.69 14.95
N THR A 412 -21.10 -14.23 15.31
CA THR A 412 -20.88 -12.83 15.69
C THR A 412 -19.70 -12.26 14.89
N SER A 413 -20.09 -11.33 14.02
CA SER A 413 -19.34 -10.43 13.13
C SER A 413 -17.94 -9.98 13.62
N LEU A 414 -16.95 -10.05 12.73
CA LEU A 414 -15.51 -9.84 12.91
C LEU A 414 -15.00 -8.65 12.04
N LEU A 415 -14.25 -7.68 12.60
CA LEU A 415 -13.62 -6.55 11.85
C LEU A 415 -12.32 -5.99 12.52
N SER A 416 -11.41 -5.39 11.69
CA SER A 416 -10.46 -4.23 11.81
C SER A 416 -8.95 -4.26 12.28
N ALA A 417 -8.13 -3.31 11.75
CA ALA A 417 -6.86 -2.59 12.16
C ALA A 417 -5.43 -2.75 11.54
N ALA A 418 -4.82 -1.61 11.10
CA ALA A 418 -3.58 -1.50 10.26
C ALA A 418 -2.55 -0.39 10.59
N VAL A 419 -2.79 0.56 11.50
CA VAL A 419 -2.01 1.84 11.50
C VAL A 419 -0.56 1.76 12.00
N ALA A 420 -0.17 0.80 12.82
CA ALA A 420 0.98 1.05 13.70
C ALA A 420 2.37 0.76 13.14
N CYS A 421 2.52 0.04 12.02
CA CYS A 421 3.84 -0.48 11.68
C CYS A 421 4.76 0.59 11.07
N VAL A 422 4.19 1.64 10.46
CA VAL A 422 4.98 2.77 9.94
C VAL A 422 5.30 3.78 11.04
N VAL A 423 4.43 4.00 12.03
CA VAL A 423 4.72 4.86 13.20
C VAL A 423 5.82 4.25 14.09
N VAL A 424 5.92 2.92 14.14
CA VAL A 424 7.04 2.21 14.78
C VAL A 424 8.34 2.48 14.03
N LEU A 425 8.36 2.30 12.71
CA LEU A 425 9.60 2.37 11.91
C LEU A 425 10.09 3.81 11.66
N ALA A 426 9.20 4.77 11.38
CA ALA A 426 9.56 6.18 11.23
C ALA A 426 10.08 6.80 12.55
N GLY A 427 9.53 6.36 13.69
CA GLY A 427 10.00 6.77 15.02
C GLY A 427 11.25 6.04 15.53
N SER A 428 11.73 5.00 14.83
CA SER A 428 12.99 4.30 15.16
C SER A 428 14.21 4.82 14.38
N VAL A 429 14.01 5.77 13.46
CA VAL A 429 15.09 6.49 12.76
C VAL A 429 15.51 7.75 13.54
N ALA A 430 14.79 8.10 14.61
CA ALA A 430 15.17 9.13 15.58
C ALA A 430 15.73 8.49 16.86
N VAL A 431 16.88 7.81 16.73
CA VAL A 431 17.85 7.57 17.82
C VAL A 431 19.25 7.75 17.25
#